data_AF-R4NCD2-F1
#
_entry.id   AF-R4NCD2-F1
#
_cell.length_a   1.000
_cell.length_b   1.000
_cell.length_c   1.000
_cell.angle_alpha   90.00
_cell.angle_beta   90.00
_cell.angle_gamma   90.00
#
_symmetry.space_group_name_H-M   'P 1'
#
loop_
_entity.id
_entity.type
_entity.pdbx_description
1 polymer ?
#
loop_
_entity_poly.entity_id
_entity_poly.type
_entity_poly.pdbx_seq_one_letter_code
_entity_poly.pdbx_strand_id
1 'polypeptide(L)'
;DIAIQHGASVPWLRPASLSDDSSNIEDAVIDLLNNYKKINVYFDSVLLLQPTSPFRKPETIREAVLMHKDIGYSVVSINKVYFKPSWYRTVDAQGNLCSPSIFKTIDISESEPIYKLNGAIYIATTKQLITNKSFYSDPTKALLMDSPIESIDIDTP
;
A
#
# COMPACT_ATOMS: atom_id res chain seq x y z
N ASP A 1 3.52 6.74 22.84
CA ASP A 1 4.82 7.21 23.39
C ASP A 1 5.89 7.42 22.33
N ILE A 2 6.37 6.38 21.64
CA ILE A 2 7.44 6.48 20.61
C ILE A 2 7.13 7.56 19.55
N ALA A 3 5.92 7.55 18.98
CA ALA A 3 5.51 8.52 17.97
C ALA A 3 5.63 9.99 18.47
N ILE A 4 5.22 10.25 19.72
CA ILE A 4 5.28 11.58 20.34
C ILE A 4 6.73 11.99 20.57
N GLN A 5 7.58 11.07 21.03
CA GLN A 5 9.02 11.32 21.24
C GLN A 5 9.73 11.75 19.96
N HIS A 6 9.29 11.24 18.81
CA HIS A 6 9.79 11.61 17.48
C HIS A 6 9.01 12.78 16.83
N GLY A 7 8.15 13.47 17.58
CA GLY A 7 7.46 14.69 17.14
C GLY A 7 6.19 14.47 16.30
N ALA A 8 5.68 13.24 16.20
CA ALA A 8 4.41 12.97 15.54
C ALA A 8 3.22 13.40 16.44
N SER A 9 2.17 13.90 15.80
CA SER A 9 0.90 14.20 16.47
C SER A 9 0.12 12.90 16.72
N VAL A 10 -0.34 12.70 17.95
CA VAL A 10 -1.17 11.54 18.34
C VAL A 10 -2.43 12.06 19.05
N PRO A 11 -3.37 12.67 18.30
CA PRO A 11 -4.54 13.33 18.90
C PRO A 11 -5.54 12.35 19.52
N TRP A 12 -5.61 11.13 18.96
CA TRP A 12 -6.47 10.06 19.44
C TRP A 12 -5.74 8.72 19.33
N LEU A 13 -6.05 7.81 20.25
CA LEU A 13 -5.67 6.41 20.12
C LEU A 13 -6.65 5.71 19.17
N ARG A 14 -6.12 4.78 18.39
CA ARG A 14 -6.95 3.94 17.53
C ARG A 14 -7.91 3.09 18.40
N PRO A 15 -9.22 3.02 18.08
CA PRO A 15 -10.14 2.14 18.78
C PRO A 15 -9.71 0.66 18.69
N ALA A 16 -9.99 -0.11 19.75
CA ALA A 16 -9.59 -1.53 19.81
C ALA A 16 -10.12 -2.35 18.63
N SER A 17 -11.35 -2.07 18.18
CA SER A 17 -12.01 -2.74 17.04
C SER A 17 -11.37 -2.46 15.68
N LEU A 18 -10.40 -1.54 15.59
CA LEU A 18 -9.65 -1.22 14.38
C LEU A 18 -8.16 -1.56 14.51
N SER A 19 -7.80 -2.28 15.58
CA SER A 19 -6.41 -2.62 15.92
C SER A 19 -6.13 -4.12 16.00
N ASP A 20 -7.09 -4.95 15.58
CA ASP A 20 -6.88 -6.39 15.47
C ASP A 20 -6.19 -6.77 14.15
N ASP A 21 -5.69 -8.00 14.06
CA ASP A 21 -4.97 -8.52 12.88
C ASP A 21 -5.84 -8.57 11.61
N SER A 22 -7.16 -8.54 11.76
CA SER A 22 -8.13 -8.55 10.66
C SER A 22 -8.59 -7.15 10.23
N SER A 23 -8.17 -6.11 10.95
CA SER A 23 -8.62 -4.74 10.75
C SER A 23 -8.00 -4.14 9.50
N ASN A 24 -8.83 -3.51 8.66
CA ASN A 24 -8.34 -2.76 7.52
C ASN A 24 -7.72 -1.44 7.95
N ILE A 25 -6.56 -1.11 7.37
CA ILE A 25 -5.86 0.14 7.65
C ILE A 25 -6.67 1.36 7.18
N GLU A 26 -7.44 1.21 6.11
CA GLU A 26 -8.34 2.23 5.57
C GLU A 26 -9.39 2.66 6.60
N ASP A 27 -9.99 1.71 7.33
CA ASP A 27 -11.00 2.01 8.34
C ASP A 27 -10.39 2.81 9.50
N ALA A 28 -9.16 2.49 9.91
CA ALA A 28 -8.43 3.27 10.91
C ALA A 28 -8.11 4.70 10.44
N VAL A 29 -7.75 4.87 9.17
CA VAL A 29 -7.51 6.20 8.58
C VAL A 29 -8.82 6.99 8.47
N ILE A 30 -9.91 6.35 8.04
CA ILE A 30 -11.23 6.99 7.92
C ILE A 30 -11.76 7.40 9.31
N ASP A 31 -11.55 6.59 10.35
CA ASP A 31 -11.88 6.98 11.73
C ASP A 31 -11.11 8.23 12.18
N LEU A 32 -9.80 8.28 11.89
CA LEU A 32 -8.97 9.45 12.19
C LEU A 32 -9.49 10.71 11.47
N LEU A 33 -9.80 10.62 10.18
CA LEU A 33 -10.38 11.72 9.40
C LEU A 33 -11.72 12.19 9.97
N ASN A 34 -12.58 11.25 10.40
CA ASN A 34 -13.86 11.58 11.02
C ASN A 34 -13.68 12.29 12.37
N ASN A 35 -12.66 11.94 13.16
CA ASN A 35 -12.37 12.63 14.41
C ASN A 35 -11.87 14.07 14.18
N TYR A 36 -11.02 14.30 13.17
CA TYR A 36 -10.65 15.65 12.75
C TYR A 36 -11.86 16.46 12.24
N LYS A 37 -12.76 15.83 11.48
CA LYS A 37 -13.98 16.49 11.00
C LYS A 37 -14.86 17.00 12.15
N LYS A 38 -14.97 16.27 13.27
CA LYS A 38 -15.74 16.68 14.46
C LYS A 38 -15.22 17.99 15.07
N ILE A 39 -13.95 18.34 14.85
CA ILE A 39 -13.34 19.58 15.32
C ILE A 39 -13.11 20.59 14.19
N ASN A 40 -13.85 20.46 13.07
CA ASN A 40 -13.78 21.34 11.90
C ASN A 40 -12.40 21.40 11.22
N VAL A 41 -11.62 20.31 11.29
CA VAL A 41 -10.37 20.16 10.55
C VAL A 41 -10.59 19.21 9.37
N TYR A 42 -10.12 19.62 8.19
CA TYR A 42 -10.31 18.90 6.93
C TYR A 42 -8.98 18.77 6.20
N PHE A 43 -8.82 17.69 5.45
CA PHE A 43 -7.64 17.42 4.64
C PHE A 43 -8.07 17.13 3.20
N ASP A 44 -7.30 17.65 2.24
CA ASP A 44 -7.54 17.39 0.81
C ASP A 44 -7.13 15.96 0.43
N SER A 45 -6.03 15.49 1.04
CA SER A 45 -5.41 14.20 0.73
C SER A 45 -4.81 13.56 1.96
N VAL A 46 -4.63 12.23 1.89
CA VAL A 46 -3.97 11.42 2.89
C VAL A 46 -2.82 10.65 2.25
N LEU A 47 -1.65 10.70 2.89
CA LEU A 47 -0.49 9.88 2.58
C LEU A 47 -0.28 8.87 3.72
N LEU A 48 -0.44 7.58 3.41
CA LEU A 48 -0.14 6.47 4.30
C LEU A 48 1.28 5.96 4.03
N LEU A 49 2.08 5.90 5.09
CA LEU A 49 3.45 5.38 5.09
C LEU A 49 3.53 4.25 6.10
N GLN A 50 3.72 3.01 5.63
CA GLN A 50 3.83 1.87 6.54
C GLN A 50 5.24 1.83 7.18
N PRO A 51 5.34 1.51 8.48
CA PRO A 51 6.62 1.47 9.19
C PRO A 51 7.49 0.26 8.79
N THR A 52 6.91 -0.77 8.18
CA THR A 52 7.60 -1.98 7.70
C THR A 52 8.51 -1.72 6.50
N SER A 53 8.41 -0.54 5.88
CA SER A 53 9.30 -0.09 4.79
C SER A 53 10.29 1.00 5.25
N PRO A 54 11.25 0.69 6.15
CA PRO A 54 12.08 1.70 6.83
C PRO A 54 13.10 2.37 5.90
N PHE A 55 13.47 1.73 4.80
CA PHE A 55 14.47 2.24 3.87
C PHE A 55 13.90 3.24 2.85
N ARG A 56 12.58 3.41 2.79
CA ARG A 56 11.90 4.39 1.93
C ARG A 56 12.49 5.78 2.15
N LYS A 57 12.99 6.39 1.07
CA LYS A 57 13.64 7.70 1.16
C LYS A 57 12.65 8.87 1.15
N PRO A 58 13.03 10.01 1.76
CA PRO A 58 12.27 11.25 1.66
C PRO A 58 12.05 11.71 0.21
N GLU A 59 13.00 11.46 -0.69
CA GLU A 59 12.92 11.82 -2.10
C GLU A 59 11.76 11.09 -2.79
N THR A 60 11.62 9.79 -2.53
CA THR A 60 10.53 8.94 -3.04
C THR A 60 9.17 9.40 -2.55
N ILE A 61 9.08 9.86 -1.29
CA ILE A 61 7.84 10.48 -0.76
C ILE A 61 7.51 11.76 -1.53
N ARG A 62 8.50 12.63 -1.75
CA ARG A 62 8.30 13.90 -2.48
C ARG A 62 7.83 13.65 -3.90
N GLU A 63 8.40 12.67 -4.59
CA GLU A 63 7.96 12.25 -5.93
C GLU A 63 6.49 11.82 -5.93
N ALA A 64 6.08 10.97 -4.97
CA ALA A 64 4.69 10.54 -4.84
C ALA A 64 3.73 11.72 -4.66
N VAL A 65 4.09 12.67 -3.80
CA VAL A 65 3.28 13.87 -3.54
C VAL A 65 3.18 14.77 -4.76
N LEU A 66 4.29 14.97 -5.49
CA LEU A 66 4.29 15.75 -6.73
C LEU A 66 3.42 15.09 -7.82
N MET A 67 3.55 13.78 -8.00
CA MET A 67 2.74 13.01 -8.93
C MET A 67 1.25 13.13 -8.58
N HIS A 68 0.88 12.91 -7.31
CA HIS A 68 -0.49 13.03 -6.84
C HIS A 68 -1.06 14.43 -7.08
N LYS A 69 -0.28 15.47 -6.81
CA LYS A 69 -0.68 16.87 -7.02
C LYS A 69 -0.91 17.20 -8.50
N ASP A 70 -0.10 16.65 -9.39
CA ASP A 70 -0.22 16.86 -10.84
C ASP A 70 -1.47 16.19 -11.42
N ILE A 71 -1.73 14.94 -11.01
CA ILE A 71 -2.81 14.12 -11.62
C ILE A 71 -4.17 14.23 -10.91
N GLY A 72 -4.19 14.60 -9.62
CA GLY A 72 -5.42 14.68 -8.81
C GLY A 72 -6.06 13.33 -8.41
N TYR A 73 -5.31 12.24 -8.52
CA TYR A 73 -5.75 10.86 -8.29
C TYR A 73 -4.81 10.11 -7.35
N SER A 74 -5.23 8.95 -6.89
CA SER A 74 -4.41 8.14 -5.99
C SER A 74 -3.10 7.71 -6.66
N VAL A 75 -2.01 7.68 -5.88
CA VAL A 75 -0.71 7.16 -6.29
C VAL A 75 -0.29 6.09 -5.30
N VAL A 76 0.07 4.92 -5.82
CA VAL A 76 0.49 3.77 -5.01
C VAL A 76 1.84 3.27 -5.49
N SER A 77 2.74 2.98 -4.56
CA SER A 77 4.06 2.46 -4.89
C SER A 77 4.04 0.98 -5.25
N ILE A 78 4.86 0.64 -6.24
CA ILE A 78 5.00 -0.70 -6.78
C ILE A 78 6.46 -1.08 -6.98
N ASN A 79 6.73 -2.39 -7.04
CA ASN A 79 8.00 -2.93 -7.54
C ASN A 79 7.78 -3.78 -8.76
N LYS A 80 8.76 -3.78 -9.67
CA LYS A 80 8.84 -4.75 -10.75
C LYS A 80 9.08 -6.16 -10.20
N VAL A 81 8.32 -7.13 -10.70
CA VAL A 81 8.46 -8.55 -10.36
C VAL A 81 8.89 -9.32 -11.60
N TYR A 82 9.95 -10.11 -11.45
CA TYR A 82 10.31 -11.11 -12.46
C TYR A 82 9.51 -12.38 -12.19
N PHE A 83 8.43 -12.54 -12.95
CA PHE A 83 7.52 -13.66 -12.79
C PHE A 83 7.48 -14.48 -14.09
N LYS A 84 7.94 -15.73 -14.02
CA LYS A 84 7.83 -16.72 -15.10
C LYS A 84 6.82 -17.78 -14.68
N PRO A 85 5.53 -17.67 -15.05
CA PRO A 85 4.49 -18.59 -14.59
C PRO A 85 4.87 -20.07 -14.82
N SER A 86 5.56 -20.35 -15.92
CA SER A 86 6.05 -21.68 -16.30
C SER A 86 6.97 -22.35 -15.26
N TRP A 87 7.61 -21.59 -14.36
CA TRP A 87 8.53 -22.09 -13.33
C TRP A 87 7.85 -22.44 -12.00
N TYR A 88 6.58 -22.09 -11.81
CA TYR A 88 5.88 -22.30 -10.54
C TYR A 88 5.02 -23.57 -10.58
N ARG A 89 4.99 -24.31 -9.47
CA ARG A 89 4.20 -25.54 -9.28
C ARG A 89 3.51 -25.51 -7.92
N THR A 90 2.33 -26.11 -7.81
CA THR A 90 1.74 -26.48 -6.52
C THR A 90 2.20 -27.87 -6.13
N VAL A 91 2.06 -28.23 -4.86
CA VAL A 91 2.35 -29.58 -4.35
C VAL A 91 1.04 -30.17 -3.84
N ASP A 92 0.67 -31.36 -4.31
CA ASP A 92 -0.53 -32.06 -3.83
C ASP A 92 -0.29 -32.71 -2.45
N ALA A 93 -1.34 -33.31 -1.88
CA ALA A 93 -1.24 -33.99 -0.58
C ALA A 93 -0.32 -35.23 -0.58
N GLN A 94 0.08 -35.72 -1.75
CA GLN A 94 1.00 -36.84 -1.94
C GLN A 94 2.44 -36.39 -2.24
N GLY A 95 2.68 -35.08 -2.35
CA GLY A 95 3.99 -34.52 -2.65
C GLY A 95 4.31 -34.35 -4.13
N ASN A 96 3.36 -34.56 -5.05
CA ASN A 96 3.61 -34.41 -6.49
C ASN A 96 3.50 -32.96 -6.94
N LEU A 97 4.36 -32.59 -7.90
CA LEU A 97 4.30 -31.29 -8.55
C LEU A 97 3.09 -31.21 -9.49
N CYS A 98 2.28 -30.18 -9.31
CA CYS A 98 1.07 -29.92 -10.07
C CYS A 98 1.11 -28.53 -10.73
N SER A 99 0.40 -28.38 -11.86
CA SER A 99 0.22 -27.07 -12.50
C SER A 99 -0.72 -26.21 -11.64
N PRO A 100 -0.32 -25.00 -11.24
CA PRO A 100 -1.18 -24.11 -10.45
C PRO A 100 -2.42 -23.72 -11.24
N SER A 101 -3.60 -23.90 -10.66
CA SER A 101 -4.88 -23.58 -11.31
C SER A 101 -4.98 -22.11 -11.73
N ILE A 102 -4.39 -21.20 -10.94
CA ILE A 102 -4.38 -19.76 -11.18
C ILE A 102 -3.71 -19.36 -12.51
N PHE A 103 -2.76 -20.15 -13.02
CA PHE A 103 -2.08 -19.86 -14.29
C PHE A 103 -2.81 -20.42 -15.52
N LYS A 104 -3.90 -21.19 -15.33
CA LYS A 104 -4.71 -21.68 -16.46
C LYS A 104 -5.66 -20.62 -17.01
N THR A 105 -6.02 -19.65 -16.19
CA THR A 105 -7.00 -18.60 -16.51
C THR A 105 -6.37 -17.27 -16.91
N ILE A 106 -5.04 -17.16 -16.82
CA ILE A 106 -4.34 -15.88 -17.00
C ILE A 106 -3.36 -16.02 -18.17
N ASP A 107 -3.63 -15.27 -19.24
CA ASP A 107 -2.72 -15.13 -20.39
C ASP A 107 -1.71 -14.01 -20.12
N ILE A 108 -0.79 -14.27 -19.17
CA ILE A 108 0.38 -13.39 -18.99
C ILE A 108 1.43 -13.83 -20.00
N SER A 109 1.70 -12.97 -20.99
CA SER A 109 2.90 -13.11 -21.81
C SER A 109 4.14 -13.00 -20.92
N GLU A 110 5.10 -13.94 -21.08
CA GLU A 110 6.38 -13.88 -20.36
C GLU A 110 7.23 -12.64 -20.73
N SER A 111 6.84 -11.87 -21.74
CA SER A 111 7.55 -10.66 -22.19
C SER A 111 7.14 -9.38 -21.45
N GLU A 112 6.00 -9.35 -20.76
CA GLU A 112 5.50 -8.11 -20.13
C GLU A 112 5.90 -8.02 -18.65
N PRO A 113 6.35 -6.85 -18.18
CA PRO A 113 6.70 -6.67 -16.77
C PRO A 113 5.43 -6.69 -15.91
N ILE A 114 5.46 -7.48 -14.84
CA ILE A 114 4.43 -7.47 -13.80
C ILE A 114 4.93 -6.63 -12.63
N TYR A 115 4.00 -5.98 -11.93
CA TYR A 115 4.30 -5.17 -10.78
C TYR A 115 3.49 -5.63 -9.57
N LYS A 116 4.10 -5.59 -8.39
CA LYS A 116 3.42 -5.82 -7.11
C LYS A 116 3.29 -4.50 -6.36
N LEU A 117 2.18 -4.31 -5.65
CA LEU A 117 2.09 -3.31 -4.60
C LEU A 117 3.14 -3.64 -3.53
N ASN A 118 3.80 -2.63 -2.98
CA ASN A 118 4.93 -2.85 -2.07
C ASN A 118 4.75 -2.30 -0.65
N GLY A 119 3.58 -1.77 -0.30
CA GLY A 119 3.31 -1.31 1.07
C GLY A 119 3.89 0.06 1.44
N ALA A 120 4.85 0.58 0.67
CA ALA A 120 5.69 1.68 1.13
C ALA A 120 4.99 3.05 1.11
N ILE A 121 4.19 3.34 0.07
CA ILE A 121 3.54 4.62 -0.18
C ILE A 121 2.15 4.40 -0.78
N TYR A 122 1.15 4.98 -0.12
CA TYR A 122 -0.19 5.14 -0.66
C TYR A 122 -0.63 6.58 -0.43
N ILE A 123 -0.97 7.32 -1.49
CA ILE A 123 -1.57 8.65 -1.37
C ILE A 123 -2.88 8.69 -2.14
N ALA A 124 -3.92 9.24 -1.53
CA ALA A 124 -5.24 9.39 -2.11
C ALA A 124 -5.85 10.72 -1.71
N THR A 125 -6.77 11.24 -2.53
CA THR A 125 -7.64 12.33 -2.06
C THR A 125 -8.55 11.80 -0.96
N THR A 126 -8.88 12.63 0.03
CA THR A 126 -9.82 12.26 1.09
C THR A 126 -11.17 11.80 0.52
N LYS A 127 -11.60 12.42 -0.60
CA LYS A 127 -12.80 12.02 -1.33
C LYS A 127 -12.70 10.60 -1.89
N GLN A 128 -11.65 10.28 -2.64
CA GLN A 128 -11.46 8.94 -3.20
C GLN A 128 -11.39 7.89 -2.09
N LEU A 129 -10.61 8.15 -1.04
CA LEU A 129 -10.46 7.22 0.09
C LEU A 129 -11.79 6.94 0.77
N ILE A 130 -12.59 7.96 1.07
CA ILE A 130 -13.89 7.77 1.75
C ILE A 130 -14.91 7.10 0.83
N THR A 131 -14.99 7.49 -0.44
CA THR A 131 -15.97 6.93 -1.39
C THR A 131 -15.68 5.46 -1.69
N ASN A 132 -14.42 5.13 -1.93
CA ASN A 132 -14.03 3.79 -2.38
C ASN A 132 -13.57 2.88 -1.23
N LYS A 133 -13.39 3.44 -0.02
CA LYS A 133 -12.80 2.75 1.14
C LYS A 133 -11.48 2.07 0.81
N SER A 134 -10.67 2.72 -0.03
CA SER A 134 -9.42 2.16 -0.54
C SER A 134 -8.49 3.29 -0.99
N PHE A 135 -7.20 3.13 -0.72
CA PHE A 135 -6.15 3.93 -1.37
C PHE A 135 -5.89 3.49 -2.82
N TYR A 136 -6.33 2.28 -3.18
CA TYR A 136 -6.18 1.71 -4.51
C TYR A 136 -7.57 1.54 -5.14
N SER A 137 -7.96 2.51 -5.95
CA SER A 137 -9.24 2.53 -6.66
C SER A 137 -9.12 3.29 -7.97
N ASP A 138 -9.93 2.95 -8.96
CA ASP A 138 -9.80 3.59 -10.27
C ASP A 138 -10.29 5.05 -10.25
N PRO A 139 -9.52 6.00 -10.83
CA PRO A 139 -8.16 5.85 -11.36
C PRO A 139 -7.08 5.92 -10.25
N THR A 140 -6.06 5.06 -10.35
CA THR A 140 -4.82 5.10 -9.55
C THR A 140 -3.60 5.06 -10.46
N LYS A 141 -2.57 5.86 -10.16
CA LYS A 141 -1.26 5.80 -10.83
C LYS A 141 -0.25 5.03 -9.99
N ALA A 142 0.68 4.40 -10.69
CA ALA A 142 1.73 3.62 -10.08
C ALA A 142 3.01 4.45 -9.94
N LEU A 143 3.59 4.48 -8.75
CA LEU A 143 4.93 4.99 -8.49
C LEU A 143 5.91 3.82 -8.50
N LEU A 144 6.74 3.73 -9.53
CA LEU A 144 7.72 2.65 -9.64
C LEU A 144 8.90 2.88 -8.69
N MET A 145 9.04 2.00 -7.70
CA MET A 145 10.19 1.93 -6.81
C MET A 145 11.13 0.81 -7.27
N ASP A 146 12.06 1.11 -8.18
CA ASP A 146 13.01 0.11 -8.69
C ASP A 146 14.21 -0.12 -7.77
N SER A 147 14.38 0.72 -6.74
CA SER A 147 15.44 0.61 -5.74
C SER A 147 15.25 -0.66 -4.89
N PRO A 148 16.14 -1.67 -4.97
CA PRO A 148 15.96 -2.91 -4.21
C PRO A 148 15.98 -2.67 -2.70
N ILE A 149 16.77 -1.69 -2.24
CA ILE A 149 16.88 -1.36 -0.82
C ILE A 149 15.61 -0.68 -0.27
N GLU A 150 15.00 0.23 -1.03
CA GLU A 150 13.77 0.90 -0.60
C GLU A 150 12.54 -0.01 -0.67
N SER A 151 12.69 -1.15 -1.34
CA SER A 151 11.65 -2.16 -1.53
C SER A 151 11.69 -3.27 -0.47
N ILE A 152 12.62 -3.18 0.49
CA ILE A 152 12.70 -4.11 1.61
C ILE A 152 11.55 -3.80 2.58
N ASP A 153 10.77 -4.84 2.84
CA ASP A 153 9.69 -4.86 3.82
C ASP A 153 10.09 -5.79 4.98
N ILE A 154 9.90 -5.32 6.21
CA ILE A 154 10.34 -6.01 7.43
C ILE A 154 9.15 -6.70 8.09
N ASP A 155 8.99 -7.99 7.81
CA ASP A 155 7.96 -8.87 8.39
C ASP A 155 8.52 -9.87 9.43
N THR A 156 9.83 -10.09 9.43
CA THR A 156 10.49 -11.09 10.29
C THR A 156 11.71 -10.51 11.01
N PRO A 157 12.09 -11.04 12.19
CA PRO A 157 13.31 -10.64 12.91
C PRO A 157 14.61 -10.91 12.15
#